data_AF-A0A2H9NAG1-F1
#
_entry.id   AF-A0A2H9NAG1-F1
#
_cell.length_a   1.000
_cell.length_b   1.000
_cell.length_c   1.000
_cell.angle_alpha   90.00
_cell.angle_beta   90.00
_cell.angle_gamma   90.00
#
_symmetry.space_group_name_H-M   'P 1'
#
loop_
_entity.id
_entity.type
_entity.pdbx_description
1 polymer ?
#
loop_
_entity_poly.entity_id
_entity_poly.type
_entity_poly.pdbx_seq_one_letter_code
_entity_poly.pdbx_strand_id
1 'polypeptide(L)'
;MEADITIAAENGNFSTVTGLTDSDGNVTFSFIAPQVNEQSNITITARATKAKYAEGQGQLKITVNPRTFNIQISTSSVESGEQADVTVHVTCKEDATPVADAVVTMSSGEGNFSVITKTTNSTGICTFIFNAPQTTAQLSITITANVTKNGYVDGGNQTAITVNPKTAPQAEGGWPITTILLIIIPIIIAVVVVILIKLKIIVLSAEEEES
;
A
#
# COMPACT_ATOMS: atom_id res chain seq x y z
N MET A 1 0.61 -58.32 9.89
CA MET A 1 1.93 -58.40 10.55
C MET A 1 2.66 -57.10 10.27
N GLU A 2 3.04 -56.36 11.30
CA GLU A 2 3.51 -54.97 11.19
C GLU A 2 5.02 -54.91 10.85
N ALA A 3 5.46 -53.82 10.27
CA ALA A 3 6.87 -53.47 10.04
C ALA A 3 7.15 -52.10 10.64
N ASP A 4 8.36 -51.91 11.17
CA ASP A 4 8.80 -50.65 11.76
C ASP A 4 9.33 -49.73 10.65
N ILE A 5 8.72 -48.55 10.51
CA ILE A 5 9.12 -47.54 9.54
C ILE A 5 9.78 -46.36 10.26
N THR A 6 10.95 -45.95 9.80
CA THR A 6 11.57 -44.66 10.15
C THR A 6 11.55 -43.75 8.93
N ILE A 7 11.16 -42.49 9.12
CA ILE A 7 11.11 -41.48 8.05
C ILE A 7 12.02 -40.30 8.36
N ALA A 8 12.67 -39.77 7.34
CA ALA A 8 13.51 -38.58 7.43
C ALA A 8 13.37 -37.73 6.16
N ALA A 9 13.59 -36.42 6.29
CA ALA A 9 13.68 -35.49 5.17
C ALA A 9 15.00 -34.72 5.24
N GLU A 10 15.53 -34.31 4.09
CA GLU A 10 16.70 -33.43 4.01
C GLU A 10 16.42 -32.04 4.62
N ASN A 11 15.17 -31.58 4.53
CA ASN A 11 14.71 -30.32 5.10
C ASN A 11 13.20 -30.41 5.43
N GLY A 12 12.71 -29.57 6.33
CA GLY A 12 11.37 -29.68 6.91
C GLY A 12 11.33 -30.61 8.12
N ASN A 13 10.12 -30.88 8.63
CA ASN A 13 9.94 -31.68 9.83
C ASN A 13 8.77 -32.66 9.67
N PHE A 14 8.77 -33.73 10.46
CA PHE A 14 7.61 -34.59 10.63
C PHE A 14 7.08 -34.49 12.07
N SER A 15 5.76 -34.62 12.25
CA SER A 15 5.16 -34.68 13.59
C SER A 15 5.60 -35.93 14.37
N THR A 16 5.88 -37.02 13.65
CA THR A 16 6.48 -38.26 14.15
C THR A 16 7.46 -38.79 13.12
N VAL A 17 8.57 -39.39 13.57
CA VAL A 17 9.63 -39.91 12.68
C VAL A 17 9.67 -41.43 12.61
N THR A 18 8.84 -42.11 13.42
CA THR A 18 8.68 -43.57 13.42
C THR A 18 7.20 -43.95 13.44
N GLY A 19 6.89 -45.13 12.90
CA GLY A 19 5.53 -45.67 12.88
C GLY A 19 5.51 -47.14 12.50
N LEU A 20 4.46 -47.84 12.91
CA LEU A 20 4.19 -49.23 12.54
C LEU A 20 3.23 -49.27 11.36
N THR A 21 3.46 -50.19 10.43
CA THR A 21 2.48 -50.44 9.37
C THR A 21 1.23 -51.12 9.92
N ASP A 22 0.05 -50.78 9.40
CA ASP A 22 -1.21 -51.43 9.72
C ASP A 22 -1.34 -52.86 9.12
N SER A 23 -2.52 -53.46 9.24
CA SER A 23 -2.81 -54.79 8.69
C SER A 23 -2.69 -54.88 7.17
N ASP A 24 -2.85 -53.75 6.47
CA ASP A 24 -2.78 -53.63 5.02
C ASP A 24 -1.36 -53.23 4.55
N GLY A 25 -0.44 -52.99 5.48
CA GLY A 25 0.95 -52.64 5.22
C GLY A 25 1.19 -51.14 5.04
N ASN A 26 0.24 -50.29 5.43
CA ASN A 26 0.34 -48.83 5.28
C ASN A 26 0.75 -48.14 6.58
N VAL A 27 1.46 -47.03 6.46
CA VAL A 27 1.71 -46.08 7.56
C VAL A 27 1.66 -44.66 6.99
N THR A 28 1.12 -43.72 7.77
CA THR A 28 0.99 -42.31 7.33
C THR A 28 1.82 -41.41 8.23
N PHE A 29 2.54 -40.48 7.62
CA PHE A 29 3.31 -39.44 8.31
C PHE A 29 2.85 -38.06 7.86
N SER A 30 2.77 -37.12 8.80
CA SER A 30 2.46 -35.71 8.49
C SER A 30 3.77 -34.93 8.32
N PHE A 31 4.04 -34.51 7.08
CA PHE A 31 5.19 -33.68 6.75
C PHE A 31 4.82 -32.19 6.85
N ILE A 32 5.65 -31.43 7.55
CA ILE A 32 5.59 -29.98 7.67
C ILE A 32 6.68 -29.42 6.76
N ALA A 33 6.27 -28.84 5.64
CA ALA A 33 7.19 -28.23 4.68
C ALA A 33 7.98 -27.07 5.34
N PRO A 34 9.28 -26.95 5.07
CA PRO A 34 10.07 -25.82 5.53
C PRO A 34 9.65 -24.54 4.80
N GLN A 35 9.97 -23.39 5.39
CA GLN A 35 9.87 -22.13 4.67
C GLN A 35 10.96 -22.06 3.59
N VAL A 36 10.56 -21.70 2.36
CA VAL A 36 11.47 -21.52 1.22
C VAL A 36 11.14 -20.19 0.55
N ASN A 37 12.15 -19.51 -0.01
CA ASN A 37 11.97 -18.26 -0.76
C ASN A 37 12.03 -18.48 -2.29
N GLU A 38 12.40 -19.69 -2.71
CA GLU A 38 12.42 -20.14 -4.10
C GLU A 38 11.94 -21.59 -4.16
N GLN A 39 11.47 -22.02 -5.34
CA GLN A 39 11.06 -23.40 -5.56
C GLN A 39 12.21 -24.34 -5.21
N SER A 40 11.98 -25.21 -4.23
CA SER A 40 12.97 -26.14 -3.70
C SER A 40 12.47 -27.56 -3.81
N ASN A 41 13.38 -28.51 -4.04
CA ASN A 41 13.04 -29.92 -4.00
C ASN A 41 13.61 -30.55 -2.73
N ILE A 42 12.80 -31.35 -2.05
CA ILE A 42 13.16 -32.02 -0.80
C ILE A 42 13.07 -33.53 -1.02
N THR A 43 14.14 -34.26 -0.67
CA THR A 43 14.10 -35.71 -0.66
C THR A 43 13.67 -36.21 0.72
N ILE A 44 12.66 -37.08 0.73
CA ILE A 44 12.19 -37.83 1.88
C ILE A 44 12.68 -39.27 1.72
N THR A 45 13.27 -39.83 2.77
CA THR A 45 13.71 -41.23 2.82
C THR A 45 12.91 -41.98 3.87
N ALA A 46 12.34 -43.12 3.49
CA ALA A 46 11.70 -44.06 4.40
C ALA A 46 12.54 -45.34 4.49
N ARG A 47 12.75 -45.83 5.71
CA ARG A 47 13.44 -47.08 6.02
C ARG A 47 12.47 -48.03 6.69
N ALA A 48 12.34 -49.24 6.16
CA ALA A 48 11.47 -50.29 6.68
C ALA A 48 12.32 -51.41 7.26
N THR A 49 12.05 -51.76 8.52
CA THR A 49 12.73 -52.85 9.23
C THR A 49 11.70 -53.85 9.77
N LYS A 50 12.05 -55.14 9.70
CA LYS A 50 11.22 -56.22 10.22
C LYS A 50 12.10 -57.41 10.54
N ALA A 51 11.89 -58.04 11.70
CA ALA A 51 12.66 -59.20 12.10
C ALA A 51 12.57 -60.33 11.06
N LYS A 52 13.73 -60.90 10.70
CA LYS A 52 13.91 -61.95 9.68
C LYS A 52 13.72 -61.50 8.22
N TYR A 53 13.58 -60.19 7.99
CA TYR A 53 13.59 -59.59 6.65
C TYR A 53 14.79 -58.67 6.52
N ALA A 54 15.27 -58.49 5.29
CA ALA A 54 16.25 -57.44 5.00
C ALA A 54 15.61 -56.06 5.17
N GLU A 55 16.40 -55.05 5.55
CA GLU A 55 15.95 -53.66 5.57
C GLU A 55 15.64 -53.19 4.14
N GLY A 56 14.51 -52.49 3.99
CA GLY A 56 14.12 -51.82 2.75
C GLY A 56 14.27 -50.30 2.88
N GLN A 57 14.62 -49.62 1.79
CA GLN A 57 14.65 -48.17 1.73
C GLN A 57 13.93 -47.66 0.49
N GLY A 58 13.12 -46.62 0.66
CA GLY A 58 12.47 -45.87 -0.42
C GLY A 58 12.77 -44.38 -0.33
N GLN A 59 12.74 -43.69 -1.46
CA GLN A 59 12.90 -42.24 -1.53
C GLN A 59 11.79 -41.60 -2.35
N LEU A 60 11.34 -40.43 -1.92
CA LEU A 60 10.37 -39.59 -2.60
C LEU A 60 10.93 -38.17 -2.67
N LYS A 61 10.88 -37.56 -3.86
CA LYS A 61 11.21 -36.16 -4.04
C LYS A 61 9.92 -35.34 -4.14
N ILE A 62 9.79 -34.33 -3.29
CA ILE A 62 8.66 -33.39 -3.31
C ILE A 62 9.15 -31.99 -3.68
N THR A 63 8.30 -31.20 -4.33
CA THR A 63 8.57 -29.80 -4.65
C THR A 63 7.82 -28.91 -3.67
N VAL A 64 8.54 -27.98 -3.05
CA VAL A 64 8.01 -26.96 -2.13
C VAL A 64 8.20 -25.60 -2.77
N ASN A 65 7.12 -24.83 -2.86
CA ASN A 65 7.11 -23.48 -3.39
C ASN A 65 6.97 -22.45 -2.26
N PRO A 66 7.58 -21.25 -2.41
CA PRO A 66 7.24 -20.11 -1.56
C PRO A 66 5.75 -19.77 -1.71
N ARG A 67 5.14 -19.24 -0.65
CA ARG A 67 3.78 -18.70 -0.69
C ARG A 67 3.76 -17.34 -1.39
N THR A 68 2.58 -16.84 -1.75
CA THR A 68 2.46 -15.53 -2.39
C THR A 68 1.53 -14.62 -1.60
N PHE A 69 1.82 -13.31 -1.63
CA PHE A 69 0.98 -12.32 -0.97
C PHE A 69 -0.23 -11.92 -1.81
N ASN A 70 -1.32 -11.61 -1.13
CA ASN A 70 -2.39 -10.74 -1.60
C ASN A 70 -2.40 -9.48 -0.74
N ILE A 71 -2.11 -8.33 -1.36
CA ILE A 71 -1.86 -7.05 -0.67
C ILE A 71 -2.96 -6.06 -1.03
N GLN A 72 -3.62 -5.52 -0.02
CA GLN A 72 -4.65 -4.49 -0.18
C GLN A 72 -4.21 -3.21 0.51
N ILE A 73 -4.39 -2.08 -0.16
CA ILE A 73 -4.07 -0.75 0.37
C ILE A 73 -5.36 0.05 0.41
N SER A 74 -5.68 0.64 1.56
CA SER A 74 -6.89 1.43 1.78
C SER A 74 -6.53 2.77 2.42
N THR A 75 -7.07 3.85 1.87
CA THR A 75 -6.87 5.22 2.35
C THR A 75 -8.05 6.09 1.91
N SER A 76 -8.31 7.18 2.63
CA SER A 76 -9.25 8.22 2.22
C SER A 76 -8.56 9.31 1.41
N SER A 77 -9.33 10.22 0.81
CA SER A 77 -8.77 11.50 0.37
C SER A 77 -8.28 12.33 1.56
N VAL A 78 -7.41 13.29 1.28
CA VAL A 78 -6.78 14.15 2.29
C VAL A 78 -6.71 15.57 1.78
N GLU A 79 -6.78 16.55 2.67
CA GLU A 79 -6.57 17.94 2.31
C GLU A 79 -5.08 18.26 2.16
N SER A 80 -4.81 19.28 1.37
CA SER A 80 -3.46 19.75 1.14
C SER A 80 -2.75 20.15 2.43
N GLY A 81 -1.58 19.56 2.66
CA GLY A 81 -0.80 19.76 3.88
C GLY A 81 -1.25 18.98 5.12
N GLU A 82 -2.34 18.23 5.04
CA GLU A 82 -2.84 17.40 6.14
C GLU A 82 -2.30 15.97 6.08
N GLN A 83 -2.64 15.18 7.10
CA GLN A 83 -2.23 13.78 7.23
C GLN A 83 -3.38 12.83 6.93
N ALA A 84 -3.05 11.65 6.38
CA ALA A 84 -3.99 10.57 6.12
C ALA A 84 -3.45 9.24 6.63
N ASP A 85 -4.34 8.41 7.17
CA ASP A 85 -4.02 7.03 7.50
C ASP A 85 -4.11 6.14 6.26
N VAL A 86 -3.00 5.46 5.96
CA VAL A 86 -2.90 4.45 4.92
C VAL A 86 -2.81 3.08 5.59
N THR A 87 -3.82 2.24 5.39
CA THR A 87 -3.86 0.90 5.94
C THR A 87 -3.47 -0.12 4.87
N VAL A 88 -2.51 -0.99 5.20
CA VAL A 88 -2.10 -2.13 4.37
C VAL A 88 -2.55 -3.42 5.04
N HIS A 89 -3.26 -4.26 4.29
CA HIS A 89 -3.68 -5.59 4.71
C HIS A 89 -3.00 -6.64 3.83
N VAL A 90 -2.26 -7.55 4.46
CA VAL A 90 -1.49 -8.60 3.82
C VAL A 90 -2.10 -9.95 4.17
N THR A 91 -2.50 -10.68 3.15
CA THR A 91 -3.03 -12.04 3.26
C THR A 91 -2.22 -13.00 2.40
N CYS A 92 -2.24 -14.28 2.74
CA CYS A 92 -1.69 -15.36 1.95
C CYS A 92 -2.65 -15.66 0.80
N LYS A 93 -2.17 -15.65 -0.44
CA LYS A 93 -3.03 -15.80 -1.63
C LYS A 93 -3.64 -17.19 -1.72
N GLU A 94 -2.92 -18.21 -1.24
CA GLU A 94 -3.28 -19.61 -1.40
C GLU A 94 -4.39 -20.06 -0.44
N ASP A 95 -4.47 -19.49 0.77
CA ASP A 95 -5.42 -19.89 1.81
C ASP A 95 -6.19 -18.73 2.47
N ALA A 96 -6.00 -17.50 1.97
CA ALA A 96 -6.62 -16.27 2.47
C ALA A 96 -6.33 -15.95 3.95
N THR A 97 -5.36 -16.63 4.57
CA THR A 97 -5.01 -16.37 5.98
C THR A 97 -4.26 -15.05 6.12
N PRO A 98 -4.46 -14.29 7.23
CA PRO A 98 -3.68 -13.09 7.49
C PRO A 98 -2.20 -13.41 7.68
N VAL A 99 -1.32 -12.57 7.13
CA VAL A 99 0.13 -12.75 7.29
C VAL A 99 0.66 -11.79 8.33
N ALA A 100 0.90 -12.30 9.55
CA ALA A 100 1.57 -11.56 10.62
C ALA A 100 3.07 -11.37 10.34
N ASP A 101 3.68 -10.35 10.93
CA ASP A 101 5.12 -10.06 10.87
C ASP A 101 5.69 -10.00 9.44
N ALA A 102 4.89 -9.60 8.47
CA ALA A 102 5.36 -9.26 7.13
C ALA A 102 5.91 -7.84 7.17
N VAL A 103 7.08 -7.60 6.59
CA VAL A 103 7.69 -6.28 6.54
C VAL A 103 7.10 -5.53 5.37
N VAL A 104 6.44 -4.41 5.63
CA VAL A 104 5.84 -3.53 4.63
C VAL A 104 6.68 -2.26 4.52
N THR A 105 7.10 -1.92 3.31
CA THR A 105 7.83 -0.69 2.99
C THR A 105 7.02 0.18 2.03
N MET A 106 6.70 1.39 2.47
CA MET A 106 5.89 2.36 1.73
C MET A 106 6.75 3.37 0.97
N SER A 107 6.29 3.74 -0.21
CA SER A 107 6.78 4.90 -0.97
C SER A 107 5.63 5.66 -1.62
N SER A 108 5.87 6.92 -1.97
CA SER A 108 4.91 7.79 -2.65
C SER A 108 5.59 8.58 -3.77
N GLY A 109 4.84 8.92 -4.81
CA GLY A 109 5.33 9.79 -5.89
C GLY A 109 5.54 11.24 -5.45
N GLU A 110 4.69 11.72 -4.55
CA GLU A 110 4.74 13.05 -3.92
C GLU A 110 4.30 12.94 -2.45
N GLY A 111 4.52 13.98 -1.65
CA GLY A 111 4.37 13.91 -0.19
C GLY A 111 5.37 12.93 0.44
N ASN A 112 5.14 12.55 1.69
CA ASN A 112 6.01 11.58 2.38
C ASN A 112 5.29 10.82 3.49
N PHE A 113 5.78 9.63 3.81
CA PHE A 113 5.35 8.89 4.99
C PHE A 113 6.15 9.29 6.22
N SER A 114 5.51 9.37 7.39
CA SER A 114 6.20 9.65 8.66
C SER A 114 7.13 8.51 9.08
N VAL A 115 6.78 7.28 8.71
CA VAL A 115 7.59 6.07 8.85
C VAL A 115 7.42 5.27 7.57
N ILE A 116 8.51 4.81 6.96
CA ILE A 116 8.45 4.09 5.68
C ILE A 116 8.38 2.57 5.84
N THR A 117 8.74 2.01 7.00
CA THR A 117 8.75 0.56 7.22
C THR A 117 8.03 0.18 8.51
N LYS A 118 7.10 -0.78 8.41
CA LYS A 118 6.40 -1.39 9.56
C LYS A 118 6.15 -2.87 9.33
N THR A 119 5.88 -3.62 10.39
CA THR A 119 5.46 -5.01 10.33
C THR A 119 3.94 -5.15 10.50
N THR A 120 3.33 -6.11 9.82
CA THR A 120 1.92 -6.45 10.04
C THR A 120 1.69 -7.10 11.40
N ASN A 121 0.55 -6.82 12.02
CA ASN A 121 0.12 -7.45 13.26
C ASN A 121 -0.44 -8.87 13.02
N SER A 122 -0.97 -9.51 14.07
CA SER A 122 -1.57 -10.86 13.99
C SER A 122 -2.77 -10.98 13.05
N THR A 123 -3.42 -9.86 12.69
CA THR A 123 -4.51 -9.80 11.72
C THR A 123 -4.03 -9.40 10.32
N GLY A 124 -2.72 -9.39 10.06
CA GLY A 124 -2.14 -9.06 8.77
C GLY A 124 -2.17 -7.57 8.41
N ILE A 125 -2.40 -6.68 9.38
CA ILE A 125 -2.64 -5.25 9.14
C ILE A 125 -1.48 -4.42 9.70
N CYS A 126 -1.09 -3.37 8.98
CA CYS A 126 -0.32 -2.24 9.51
C CYS A 126 -0.81 -0.91 8.92
N THR A 127 -0.65 0.17 9.68
CA THR A 127 -1.11 1.51 9.28
C THR A 127 0.04 2.49 9.26
N PHE A 128 0.10 3.32 8.23
CA PHE A 128 1.09 4.35 8.00
C PHE A 128 0.43 5.73 7.97
N ILE A 129 1.18 6.76 8.37
CA ILE A 129 0.74 8.15 8.26
C ILE A 129 1.38 8.74 7.02
N PHE A 130 0.56 9.14 6.06
CA PHE A 130 0.96 9.89 4.87
C PHE A 130 0.78 11.38 5.12
N ASN A 131 1.81 12.18 4.82
CA ASN A 131 1.78 13.65 4.88
C ASN A 131 1.59 14.19 3.47
N ALA A 132 0.44 14.80 3.21
CA ALA A 132 0.11 15.34 1.91
C ALA A 132 0.93 16.59 1.58
N PRO A 133 1.39 16.77 0.32
CA PRO A 133 2.04 18.00 -0.08
C PRO A 133 1.07 19.20 -0.05
N GLN A 134 1.66 20.39 -0.02
CA GLN A 134 0.92 21.64 -0.24
C GLN A 134 0.66 21.82 -1.73
N THR A 135 -0.59 22.09 -2.11
CA THR A 135 -1.05 22.22 -3.50
C THR A 135 -2.28 23.12 -3.59
N THR A 136 -2.37 23.86 -4.69
CA THR A 136 -3.53 24.69 -5.05
C THR A 136 -4.44 24.01 -6.08
N ALA A 137 -4.06 22.83 -6.58
CA ALA A 137 -4.85 21.98 -7.46
C ALA A 137 -5.02 20.58 -6.86
N GLN A 138 -6.07 19.86 -7.26
CA GLN A 138 -6.27 18.47 -6.84
C GLN A 138 -5.17 17.59 -7.43
N LEU A 139 -4.54 16.77 -6.59
CA LEU A 139 -3.52 15.79 -6.99
C LEU A 139 -4.02 14.37 -6.78
N SER A 140 -3.57 13.46 -7.62
CA SER A 140 -3.75 12.01 -7.47
C SER A 140 -2.38 11.38 -7.34
N ILE A 141 -1.95 11.11 -6.11
CA ILE A 141 -0.60 10.66 -5.79
C ILE A 141 -0.59 9.13 -5.70
N THR A 142 0.26 8.48 -6.48
CA THR A 142 0.48 7.03 -6.36
C THR A 142 1.28 6.73 -5.08
N ILE A 143 0.78 5.79 -4.29
CA ILE A 143 1.48 5.19 -3.16
C ILE A 143 1.69 3.70 -3.44
N THR A 144 2.85 3.19 -3.05
CA THR A 144 3.27 1.81 -3.29
C THR A 144 3.63 1.16 -1.96
N ALA A 145 3.15 -0.07 -1.75
CA ALA A 145 3.51 -0.92 -0.63
C ALA A 145 4.28 -2.13 -1.18
N ASN A 146 5.53 -2.30 -0.76
CA ASN A 146 6.32 -3.51 -1.00
C ASN A 146 6.35 -4.36 0.26
N VAL A 147 6.18 -5.66 0.13
CA VAL A 147 6.01 -6.60 1.25
C VAL A 147 6.98 -7.76 1.12
N THR A 148 7.69 -8.05 2.21
CA THR A 148 8.64 -9.18 2.29
C THR A 148 8.40 -10.01 3.55
N LYS A 149 8.59 -11.32 3.44
CA LYS A 149 8.57 -12.26 4.57
C LYS A 149 9.21 -13.58 4.16
N ASN A 150 10.03 -14.18 5.03
CA ASN A 150 10.56 -15.52 4.79
C ASN A 150 9.43 -16.55 4.57
N GLY A 151 9.59 -17.40 3.55
CA GLY A 151 8.55 -18.34 3.13
C GLY A 151 7.58 -17.78 2.10
N TYR A 152 7.75 -16.53 1.67
CA TYR A 152 6.93 -15.87 0.64
C TYR A 152 7.81 -15.31 -0.47
N VAL A 153 7.24 -15.23 -1.68
CA VAL A 153 7.79 -14.42 -2.76
C VAL A 153 7.56 -12.95 -2.40
N ASP A 154 8.60 -12.12 -2.52
CA ASP A 154 8.48 -10.67 -2.37
C ASP A 154 7.37 -10.13 -3.29
N GLY A 155 6.51 -9.28 -2.75
CA GLY A 155 5.33 -8.77 -3.44
C GLY A 155 5.16 -7.27 -3.27
N GLY A 156 4.28 -6.68 -4.08
CA GLY A 156 3.93 -5.28 -3.92
C GLY A 156 2.60 -4.95 -4.57
N ASN A 157 1.97 -3.87 -4.11
CA ASN A 157 0.80 -3.29 -4.73
C ASN A 157 0.85 -1.76 -4.66
N GLN A 158 0.04 -1.10 -5.46
CA GLN A 158 -0.05 0.36 -5.49
C GLN A 158 -1.51 0.82 -5.54
N THR A 159 -1.75 2.02 -5.02
CA THR A 159 -3.05 2.70 -5.15
C THR A 159 -2.82 4.21 -5.25
N ALA A 160 -3.86 4.97 -5.53
CA ALA A 160 -3.80 6.43 -5.57
C ALA A 160 -4.48 7.04 -4.34
N ILE A 161 -3.84 8.03 -3.72
CA ILE A 161 -4.46 8.91 -2.74
C ILE A 161 -4.81 10.25 -3.40
N THR A 162 -6.04 10.71 -3.20
CA THR A 162 -6.48 12.01 -3.69
C THR A 162 -6.14 13.09 -2.67
N VAL A 163 -5.38 14.11 -3.08
CA VAL A 163 -5.10 15.31 -2.29
C VAL A 163 -5.92 16.47 -2.82
N ASN A 164 -6.83 16.99 -2.00
CA ASN A 164 -7.68 18.12 -2.35
C ASN A 164 -6.99 19.44 -1.98
N PRO A 165 -7.01 20.47 -2.83
CA PRO A 165 -6.45 21.77 -2.47
C PRO A 165 -7.28 22.39 -1.35
N LYS A 166 -6.61 23.09 -0.43
CA LYS A 166 -7.33 23.93 0.53
C LYS A 166 -8.00 25.06 -0.23
N THR A 167 -9.32 25.14 -0.15
CA THR A 167 -10.04 26.30 -0.66
C THR A 167 -9.57 27.48 0.18
N ALA A 168 -9.08 28.54 -0.45
CA ALA A 168 -8.83 29.78 0.27
C ALA A 168 -10.12 30.15 1.02
N PRO A 169 -10.08 30.54 2.31
CA PRO A 169 -11.25 31.09 2.94
C PRO A 169 -11.75 32.20 2.02
N GLN A 170 -12.95 32.04 1.48
CA GLN A 170 -13.66 33.17 0.89
C GLN A 170 -13.66 34.21 1.99
N ALA A 171 -12.93 35.31 1.82
CA ALA A 171 -12.94 36.38 2.79
C ALA A 171 -14.40 36.75 3.02
N GLU A 172 -14.94 36.37 4.17
CA GLU A 172 -16.31 36.67 4.55
C GLU A 172 -16.46 38.20 4.49
N GLY A 173 -17.13 38.70 3.44
CA GLY A 173 -17.39 40.12 3.25
C GLY A 173 -16.46 40.88 2.30
N GLY A 174 -15.43 40.25 1.73
CA GLY A 174 -14.63 40.86 0.68
C GLY A 174 -15.27 40.65 -0.69
N TRP A 175 -15.74 41.72 -1.33
CA TRP A 175 -16.16 41.65 -2.73
C TRP A 175 -15.04 41.01 -3.56
N PRO A 176 -15.37 40.20 -4.59
CA PRO A 176 -14.36 39.66 -5.50
C PRO A 176 -13.42 40.77 -5.96
N ILE A 177 -12.11 40.50 -6.01
CA ILE A 177 -11.12 41.51 -6.45
C ILE A 177 -11.52 42.09 -7.81
N THR A 178 -12.13 41.28 -8.67
CA THR A 178 -12.72 41.72 -9.95
C THR A 178 -13.81 42.78 -9.77
N THR A 179 -14.70 42.64 -8.79
CA THR A 179 -15.75 43.62 -8.51
C THR A 179 -15.21 44.87 -7.83
N ILE A 180 -14.22 44.75 -6.94
CA ILE A 180 -13.54 45.91 -6.34
C ILE A 180 -12.86 46.75 -7.44
N LEU A 181 -12.15 46.11 -8.39
CA LEU A 181 -11.52 46.79 -9.52
C LEU A 181 -12.55 47.48 -10.42
N LEU A 182 -13.69 46.83 -10.71
CA LEU A 182 -14.76 47.43 -11.52
C LEU A 182 -15.36 48.69 -10.88
N ILE A 183 -15.36 48.81 -9.55
CA ILE A 183 -15.86 50.01 -8.85
C ILE A 183 -14.76 51.08 -8.73
N ILE A 184 -13.52 50.70 -8.42
CA ILE A 184 -12.43 51.67 -8.19
C ILE A 184 -11.95 52.33 -9.49
N ILE A 185 -11.85 51.60 -10.60
CA ILE A 185 -11.37 52.13 -11.88
C ILE A 185 -12.19 53.34 -12.37
N PRO A 186 -13.53 53.29 -12.49
CA PRO A 186 -14.32 54.44 -12.95
C PRO A 186 -14.23 55.64 -11.99
N ILE A 187 -14.11 55.41 -10.68
CA ILE A 187 -13.95 56.48 -9.69
C ILE A 187 -12.61 57.20 -9.89
N ILE A 188 -11.52 56.46 -10.05
CA ILE A 188 -10.19 57.04 -10.31
C ILE A 188 -10.21 57.85 -11.62
N ILE A 189 -10.82 57.32 -12.69
CA ILE A 189 -10.95 58.02 -13.96
C ILE A 189 -11.71 59.33 -13.77
N ALA A 190 -12.86 59.32 -13.08
CA ALA A 190 -13.64 60.52 -12.82
C ALA A 190 -12.86 61.57 -12.02
N VAL A 191 -12.13 61.15 -10.97
CA VAL A 191 -11.29 62.04 -10.16
C VAL A 191 -10.18 62.66 -11.00
N VAL A 192 -9.50 61.88 -11.84
CA VAL A 192 -8.45 62.38 -12.74
C VAL A 192 -9.02 63.39 -13.72
N VAL A 193 -10.18 63.11 -14.34
CA VAL A 193 -10.86 64.05 -15.26
C VAL A 193 -11.17 65.37 -14.56
N VAL A 194 -11.73 65.33 -13.34
CA VAL A 194 -12.03 66.55 -12.56
C VAL A 194 -10.76 67.35 -12.24
N ILE A 195 -9.67 66.67 -11.89
CA ILE A 195 -8.37 67.33 -11.62
C ILE A 195 -7.82 67.98 -12.89
N LEU A 196 -7.89 67.31 -14.05
CA LEU A 196 -7.41 67.84 -15.32
C LEU A 196 -8.23 69.06 -15.80
N ILE A 197 -9.54 69.08 -15.51
CA ILE A 197 -10.41 70.25 -15.73
C ILE A 197 -10.00 71.39 -14.80
N LYS A 198 -9.78 71.13 -13.50
CA LYS A 198 -9.33 72.15 -12.54
C LYS A 198 -7.97 72.75 -12.88
N LEU A 199 -7.06 71.94 -13.40
CA LEU A 199 -5.74 72.38 -13.85
C LEU A 199 -5.77 73.07 -15.23
N LYS A 200 -6.95 73.21 -15.86
CA LYS A 200 -7.16 73.77 -17.21
C LYS A 200 -6.37 73.06 -18.31
N ILE A 201 -6.03 71.79 -18.09
CA ILE A 201 -5.34 70.96 -19.08
C ILE A 201 -6.34 70.44 -20.12
N ILE A 202 -7.61 70.28 -19.72
CA ILE A 202 -8.73 69.89 -20.59
C ILE A 202 -9.80 70.98 -20.50
N VAL A 203 -10.26 71.49 -21.66
CA VAL A 203 -11.36 72.45 -21.75
C VAL A 203 -12.59 71.71 -22.29
N LEU A 204 -13.63 71.62 -21.47
CA LEU A 204 -14.95 71.16 -21.93
C LEU A 204 -15.62 72.32 -22.67
N SER A 205 -15.64 72.26 -24.00
CA SER A 205 -16.50 73.11 -24.80
C SER A 205 -17.88 72.46 -24.84
N ALA A 206 -18.80 72.96 -24.02
CA ALA A 206 -20.21 72.62 -24.19
C ALA A 206 -20.72 73.41 -25.39
N GLU A 207 -20.93 72.73 -26.52
CA GLU A 207 -21.62 73.31 -27.67
C GLU A 207 -23.12 73.19 -27.37
N GLU A 208 -23.77 74.33 -27.08
CA GLU A 208 -25.22 74.42 -26.97
C GLU A 208 -25.82 74.27 -28.37
N GLU A 209 -26.30 73.07 -28.70
CA GLU A 209 -27.18 72.88 -29.84
C GLU A 209 -28.57 73.46 -29.51
N GLU A 210 -28.85 74.64 -30.08
CA GLU A 210 -30.20 75.20 -30.17
C GLU A 210 -31.11 74.27 -31.00
N SER A 211 -32.17 73.74 -30.39
CA SER A 211 -33.55 73.78 -30.93
C SER A 211 -34.61 73.28 -29.94
#